data_AF-A0A956BT21-F1
#
_entry.id   AF-A0A956BT21-F1
#
_cell.length_a   1.000
_cell.length_b   1.000
_cell.length_c   1.000
_cell.angle_alpha   90.00
_cell.angle_beta   90.00
_cell.angle_gamma   90.00
#
_symmetry.space_group_name_H-M   'P 1'
#
loop_
_entity.id
_entity.type
_entity.pdbx_description
1 polymer ?
#
loop_
_entity_poly.entity_id
_entity_poly.type
_entity_poly.pdbx_seq_one_letter_code
_entity_poly.pdbx_strand_id
1 'polypeptide(L)'
;AQLGHEVRSFAYPFGTRADFNDVTERVLAEAGYHIAFNSMHGAVRPGADPISLPRVKVEGGEPLSLFALQTRGAMDAWRVVDQNLHRLQRVRQEIV
;
A
#
# COMPACT_ATOMS: atom_id res chain seq x y z
N ALA A 1 -24.13 -2.91 6.65
CA ALA A 1 -22.84 -2.91 7.38
C ALA A 1 -23.10 -3.11 8.87
N GLN A 2 -22.35 -3.97 9.55
CA GLN A 2 -22.57 -4.30 10.98
C GLN A 2 -22.42 -3.09 11.92
N LEU A 3 -21.68 -2.05 11.49
CA LEU A 3 -21.39 -0.86 12.29
C LEU A 3 -22.28 0.35 11.94
N GLY A 4 -23.23 0.24 11.00
CA GLY A 4 -24.09 1.36 10.62
C GLY A 4 -23.39 2.52 9.88
N HIS A 5 -22.09 2.42 9.63
CA HIS A 5 -21.32 3.39 8.87
C HIS A 5 -21.03 2.90 7.44
N GLU A 6 -21.02 3.83 6.50
CA GLU A 6 -20.56 3.58 5.14
C GLU A 6 -19.03 3.38 5.13
N VAL A 7 -18.57 2.35 4.42
CA VAL A 7 -17.15 2.05 4.26
C VAL A 7 -16.66 2.72 2.97
N ARG A 8 -15.91 3.82 3.12
CA ARG A 8 -15.42 4.63 1.99
C ARG A 8 -13.95 4.41 1.64
N SER A 9 -13.26 3.62 2.45
CA SER A 9 -11.81 3.40 2.33
C SER A 9 -11.49 1.93 2.17
N PHE A 10 -10.49 1.64 1.33
CA PHE A 10 -10.02 0.29 1.05
C PHE A 10 -8.53 0.13 1.32
N ALA A 11 -8.08 -1.06 1.67
CA ALA A 11 -6.66 -1.40 1.75
C ALA A 11 -6.41 -2.67 0.95
N TYR A 12 -5.54 -2.59 -0.06
CA TYR A 12 -5.19 -3.74 -0.87
C TYR A 12 -4.54 -4.83 0.00
N PRO A 13 -5.04 -6.07 -0.04
CA PRO A 13 -4.38 -7.21 0.62
C PRO A 13 -2.94 -7.34 0.11
N PHE A 14 -1.98 -7.41 1.03
CA PHE A 14 -0.53 -7.32 0.78
C PHE A 14 -0.07 -6.00 0.15
N GLY A 15 -0.73 -5.51 -0.91
CA GLY A 15 -0.62 -4.16 -1.45
C GLY A 15 0.66 -3.89 -2.24
N THR A 16 1.39 -4.92 -2.66
CA THR A 16 2.55 -4.78 -3.53
C THR A 16 2.11 -4.48 -4.96
N ARG A 17 3.06 -4.12 -5.84
CA ARG A 17 2.72 -3.85 -7.25
C ARG A 17 2.12 -5.06 -7.98
N ALA A 18 2.29 -6.28 -7.48
CA ALA A 18 1.72 -7.48 -8.07
C ALA A 18 0.26 -7.74 -7.66
N ASP A 19 -0.23 -7.08 -6.61
CA ASP A 19 -1.53 -7.40 -5.98
C ASP A 19 -2.69 -6.57 -6.52
N PHE A 20 -2.41 -5.53 -7.30
CA PHE A 20 -3.42 -4.63 -7.86
C PHE A 20 -3.01 -4.09 -9.22
N ASN A 21 -4.02 -3.72 -10.01
CA ASN A 21 -3.89 -3.16 -11.35
C ASN A 21 -5.08 -2.23 -11.67
N ASP A 22 -5.05 -1.66 -12.87
CA ASP A 22 -6.06 -0.72 -13.35
C ASP A 22 -7.49 -1.30 -13.39
N VAL A 23 -7.64 -2.63 -13.47
CA VAL A 23 -8.96 -3.28 -13.36
C VAL A 23 -9.45 -3.22 -11.92
N THR A 24 -8.61 -3.60 -10.96
CA THR A 24 -8.99 -3.56 -9.53
C THR A 24 -9.25 -2.13 -9.03
N GLU A 25 -8.48 -1.15 -9.51
CA GLU A 25 -8.68 0.27 -9.20
C GLU A 25 -10.04 0.77 -9.72
N ARG A 26 -10.41 0.42 -10.96
CA ARG A 26 -11.73 0.75 -11.52
C ARG A 26 -12.89 0.12 -10.75
N VAL A 27 -12.77 -1.17 -10.41
CA VAL A 27 -13.80 -1.88 -9.62
C VAL A 27 -14.02 -1.21 -8.26
N LEU A 28 -12.95 -0.75 -7.60
CA LEU A 28 -13.10 -0.01 -6.33
C LEU A 28 -13.82 1.32 -6.51
N ALA A 29 -13.47 2.08 -7.54
CA ALA A 29 -14.14 3.35 -7.84
C ALA A 29 -15.63 3.15 -8.14
N GLU A 30 -15.98 2.15 -8.96
CA GLU A 30 -17.37 1.80 -9.30
C GLU A 30 -18.15 1.29 -8.08
N ALA A 31 -17.48 0.63 -7.13
CA ALA A 31 -18.07 0.17 -5.88
C ALA A 31 -18.27 1.30 -4.85
N GLY A 32 -17.89 2.54 -5.17
CA GLY A 32 -18.08 3.71 -4.29
C GLY A 32 -16.98 3.91 -3.25
N TYR A 33 -15.81 3.28 -3.40
CA TYR A 33 -14.65 3.62 -2.57
C TYR A 33 -14.02 4.92 -3.04
N HIS A 34 -13.74 5.82 -2.10
CA HIS A 34 -13.18 7.14 -2.40
C HIS A 34 -11.67 7.20 -2.17
N ILE A 35 -11.15 6.30 -1.33
CA ILE A 35 -9.74 6.26 -0.93
C ILE A 35 -9.29 4.80 -0.87
N ALA A 36 -8.13 4.48 -1.42
CA ALA A 36 -7.54 3.16 -1.25
C ALA A 36 -6.02 3.22 -1.03
N PHE A 37 -5.52 2.29 -0.21
CA PHE A 37 -4.13 2.22 0.22
C PHE A 37 -3.44 0.95 -0.25
N ASN A 38 -2.31 1.09 -0.93
CA ASN A 38 -1.37 0.01 -1.22
C ASN A 38 -0.30 -0.07 -0.12
N SER A 39 0.71 -0.94 -0.25
CA SER A 39 1.83 -1.07 0.71
C SER A 39 3.17 -0.57 0.16
N MET A 40 3.15 0.11 -0.99
CA MET A 40 4.36 0.72 -1.54
C MET A 40 4.74 1.95 -0.71
N HIS A 41 6.04 2.11 -0.45
CA HIS A 41 6.55 3.17 0.41
C HIS A 41 6.35 4.57 -0.20
N GLY A 42 6.17 5.55 0.69
CA GLY A 42 6.22 6.96 0.37
C GLY A 42 5.17 7.79 1.11
N ALA A 43 5.42 9.09 1.21
CA ALA A 43 4.43 10.05 1.66
C ALA A 43 3.31 10.27 0.63
N VAL A 44 2.10 10.54 1.12
CA VAL A 44 1.00 11.09 0.32
C VAL A 44 1.36 12.52 -0.09
N ARG A 45 1.19 12.84 -1.37
CA ARG A 45 1.50 14.15 -1.95
C ARG A 45 0.25 14.78 -2.59
N PRO A 46 0.19 16.12 -2.69
CA PRO A 46 -0.84 16.77 -3.48
C PRO A 46 -0.89 16.21 -4.91
N GLY A 47 -2.09 15.91 -5.41
CA GLY A 47 -2.29 15.32 -6.74
C GLY A 47 -2.06 13.81 -6.81
N ALA A 48 -1.79 13.13 -5.69
CA ALA A 48 -1.77 11.66 -5.66
C ALA A 48 -3.16 11.10 -6.00
N ASP A 49 -3.19 9.98 -6.71
CA ASP A 49 -4.42 9.26 -7.03
C ASP A 49 -5.06 8.72 -5.73
N PRO A 50 -6.29 9.17 -5.37
CA PRO A 50 -6.97 8.71 -4.16
C PRO A 50 -7.16 7.20 -4.08
N ILE A 51 -7.25 6.49 -5.21
CA ILE A 51 -7.44 5.04 -5.23
C ILE A 51 -6.11 4.26 -5.16
N SER A 52 -4.97 4.95 -5.13
CA SER A 52 -3.65 4.31 -5.14
C SER A 52 -2.65 5.02 -4.22
N LEU A 53 -3.03 5.22 -2.95
CA LEU A 53 -2.20 5.91 -1.97
C LEU A 53 -1.14 4.98 -1.33
N PRO A 54 0.10 5.47 -1.13
CA PRO A 54 1.17 4.72 -0.47
C PRO A 54 0.95 4.59 1.04
N ARG A 55 1.70 3.68 1.67
CA ARG A 55 1.81 3.56 3.13
C ARG A 55 3.25 3.40 3.56
N VAL A 56 3.52 3.67 4.83
CA VAL A 56 4.80 3.35 5.47
C VAL A 56 4.61 2.07 6.29
N LYS A 57 5.44 1.06 6.01
CA LYS A 57 5.45 -0.18 6.78
C LYS A 57 6.13 0.08 8.13
N VAL A 58 5.49 -0.37 9.20
CA VAL A 58 6.05 -0.39 10.55
C VAL A 58 6.13 -1.85 10.97
N GLU A 59 7.29 -2.30 11.40
CA GLU A 59 7.52 -3.69 11.78
C GLU A 59 7.64 -3.85 13.30
N GLY A 60 7.22 -5.01 13.80
CA GLY A 60 7.41 -5.36 15.20
C GLY A 60 8.90 -5.52 15.52
N GLY A 61 9.34 -4.96 16.63
CA GLY A 61 10.74 -5.01 17.07
C GLY A 61 11.59 -3.80 16.67
N GLU A 62 11.02 -2.86 15.91
CA GLU A 62 11.69 -1.60 15.60
C GLU A 62 11.75 -0.67 16.82
N PRO A 63 12.89 0.00 17.08
CA PRO A 63 12.97 0.98 18.16
C PRO A 63 12.12 2.21 17.82
N LEU A 64 11.63 2.92 18.86
CA LEU A 64 10.84 4.15 18.67
C LEU A 64 11.58 5.23 17.87
N SER A 65 12.92 5.23 17.91
CA SER A 65 13.73 6.12 17.07
C SER A 65 13.55 5.83 15.58
N LEU A 66 13.47 4.55 15.19
CA LEU A 66 13.23 4.16 13.80
C LEU A 66 11.80 4.50 13.38
N PHE A 67 10.80 4.25 14.24
CA PHE A 67 9.43 4.70 13.99
C PHE A 67 9.36 6.23 13.78
N ALA A 68 10.06 7.02 14.59
CA ALA A 68 10.13 8.47 14.44
C ALA A 68 10.78 8.88 13.10
N LEU A 69 11.79 8.14 12.61
CA LEU A 69 12.39 8.37 11.29
C LEU A 69 11.44 7.97 10.14
N GLN A 70 10.74 6.85 10.27
CA GLN A 70 9.73 6.37 9.30
C GLN A 70 8.62 7.40 9.09
N THR A 71 8.06 7.96 10.18
CA THR A 71 7.04 9.01 10.10
C THR A 71 7.53 10.32 9.47
N ARG A 72 8.86 10.51 9.37
CA ARG A 72 9.52 11.65 8.70
C ARG A 72 9.97 11.32 7.27
N GLY A 73 9.57 10.16 6.74
CA GLY A 73 9.86 9.77 5.36
C GLY A 73 11.26 9.20 5.13
N ALA A 74 11.97 8.76 6.18
CA ALA A 74 13.31 8.17 6.03
C ALA A 74 13.33 6.93 5.12
N MET A 75 12.18 6.28 4.93
CA MET A 75 12.00 5.11 4.08
C MET A 75 11.35 5.42 2.72
N ASP A 76 11.08 6.69 2.38
CA ASP A 76 10.36 7.05 1.14
C ASP A 76 11.11 6.61 -0.12
N ALA A 77 12.44 6.61 -0.09
CA ALA A 77 13.28 6.15 -1.20
C ALA A 77 13.09 4.66 -1.50
N TRP A 78 12.61 3.87 -0.54
CA TRP A 78 12.29 2.45 -0.72
C TRP A 78 11.20 2.22 -1.78
N ARG A 79 10.43 3.26 -2.12
CA ARG A 79 9.50 3.24 -3.25
C ARG A 79 10.15 2.78 -4.55
N VAL A 80 11.41 3.13 -4.79
CA VAL A 80 12.14 2.70 -5.99
C VAL A 80 12.29 1.18 -6.00
N VAL A 81 12.54 0.57 -4.84
CA VAL A 81 12.61 -0.88 -4.67
C VAL A 81 11.24 -1.50 -4.94
N ASP A 82 10.19 -0.99 -4.29
CA ASP A 82 8.83 -1.53 -4.44
C ASP A 82 8.34 -1.51 -5.90
N GLN A 83 8.68 -0.44 -6.64
CA GLN A 83 8.27 -0.28 -8.04
C GLN A 83 9.05 -1.19 -8.99
N ASN A 84 10.34 -1.39 -8.77
CA ASN A 84 11.22 -2.03 -9.75
C ASN A 84 11.54 -3.49 -9.43
N LEU A 85 11.62 -3.85 -8.15
CA LEU A 85 12.11 -5.15 -7.70
C LEU A 85 10.99 -6.13 -7.34
N HIS A 86 9.71 -5.75 -7.48
CA HIS A 86 8.57 -6.68 -7.33
C HIS A 86 8.69 -7.91 -8.27
N ARG A 87 9.34 -7.74 -9.43
CA ARG A 87 9.60 -8.83 -10.39
C ARG A 87 10.59 -9.88 -9.86
N LEU A 88 11.43 -9.52 -8.88
CA LEU A 88 12.38 -10.43 -8.24
C LEU A 88 11.79 -11.13 -7.01
N GLN A 89 10.63 -10.71 -6.51
CA GLN A 89 9.96 -11.32 -5.34
C GLN A 89 9.31 -12.69 -5.64
N ARG A 90 9.73 -13.38 -6.70
CA ARG A 90 9.27 -14.74 -7.05
C ARG A 90 10.38 -15.77 -6.87
N VAL A 91 10.44 -16.41 -5.71
CA VAL A 91 10.67 -17.87 -5.61
C VAL A 91 9.92 -18.40 -4.37
N ARG A 92 8.63 -18.72 -4.54
CA ARG A 92 8.03 -19.82 -3.76
C ARG A 92 7.50 -20.79 -4.80
N GLN A 93 8.23 -21.86 -5.03
CA GLN A 93 7.67 -23.03 -5.68
C GLN A 93 6.53 -23.51 -4.79
N GLU A 94 5.37 -23.75 -5.40
CA GLU A 94 4.29 -24.48 -4.77
C GLU A 94 4.87 -25.82 -4.31
N ILE A 95 4.73 -26.13 -3.01
CA ILE A 95 4.90 -27.51 -2.55
C ILE A 95 3.65 -28.23 -3.09
N VAL A 96 3.88 -29.05 -4.11
CA VAL A 96 2.91 -30.02 -4.67
C VAL A 96 2.54 -31.03 -3.60
#